data_AF-A0A6M1ZAS9-F1
#
_entry.id   AF-A0A6M1ZAS9-F1
#
_cell.length_a   1.000
_cell.length_b   1.000
_cell.length_c   1.000
_cell.angle_alpha   90.00
_cell.angle_beta   90.00
_cell.angle_gamma   90.00
#
_symmetry.space_group_name_H-M   'P 1'
#
loop_
_entity.id
_entity.type
_entity.pdbx_description
1 polymer ?
#
loop_
_entity_poly.entity_id
_entity_poly.type
_entity_poly.pdbx_seq_one_letter_code
_entity_poly.pdbx_strand_id
1 'polypeptide(L)'
;MSDFRKGRVDRHRDEGIYVPPIEGDRKEKEPYRQLPPGEKKILSATFFSYLKKLFNVFSGSRELGGRIVDRMAIVDRLRALQQLLARLQSEDLSQSTAFASDLSDLFGETLEDLAIVTIMERKELKKSSGMRQLVEAIKRYPKSEDEHPLGFYLMEHAGKDWIPFPFIDQLASLYKDHQENPSKSTLHQWDQLFEEVVKNLKGLNLFKDQ
;
A
#
# COMPACT_ATOMS: atom_id res chain seq x y z
N MET A 1 -76.71 30.37 1.42
CA MET A 1 -75.62 30.02 2.35
C MET A 1 -74.34 29.99 1.51
N SER A 2 -73.58 31.09 1.47
CA SER A 2 -72.34 31.30 2.27
C SER A 2 -71.26 30.28 1.84
N ASP A 3 -70.07 30.60 1.35
CA ASP A 3 -69.22 31.76 1.60
C ASP A 3 -68.14 31.97 0.52
N PHE A 4 -67.65 33.21 0.50
CA PHE A 4 -66.40 33.69 -0.11
C PHE A 4 -65.16 32.84 0.22
N ARG A 5 -64.21 32.75 -0.72
CA ARG A 5 -62.90 33.44 -0.56
C ARG A 5 -62.08 33.51 -1.85
N LYS A 6 -61.69 34.76 -2.16
CA LYS A 6 -60.63 35.17 -3.08
C LYS A 6 -59.28 34.57 -2.70
N GLY A 7 -58.48 34.28 -3.72
CA GLY A 7 -57.02 34.25 -3.66
C GLY A 7 -56.44 34.39 -5.06
N ARG A 8 -56.25 35.63 -5.54
CA ARG A 8 -55.32 35.94 -6.65
C ARG A 8 -53.90 35.93 -6.08
N VAL A 9 -52.95 35.33 -6.79
CA VAL A 9 -51.65 35.96 -7.06
C VAL A 9 -51.14 35.45 -8.41
N ASP A 10 -50.97 36.39 -9.35
CA ASP A 10 -50.29 36.23 -10.63
C ASP A 10 -48.83 35.80 -10.45
N ARG A 11 -48.34 34.85 -11.26
CA ARG A 11 -46.92 34.77 -11.59
C ARG A 11 -46.72 34.39 -13.05
N HIS A 12 -46.32 35.42 -13.79
CA HIS A 12 -45.39 35.43 -14.92
C HIS A 12 -45.73 34.62 -16.19
N ARG A 13 -46.01 35.40 -17.24
CA ARG A 13 -45.51 35.09 -18.59
C ARG A 13 -44.04 34.70 -18.50
N ASP A 14 -43.72 33.49 -18.92
CA ASP A 14 -42.52 33.26 -19.71
C ASP A 14 -42.98 32.63 -21.03
N GLU A 15 -42.57 33.30 -22.10
CA GLU A 15 -42.88 32.94 -23.47
C GLU A 15 -42.25 31.60 -23.82
N GLY A 16 -42.97 30.85 -24.64
CA GLY A 16 -42.77 29.43 -24.83
C GLY A 16 -41.40 29.05 -25.37
N ILE A 17 -40.77 28.09 -24.70
CA ILE A 17 -39.94 27.09 -25.38
C ILE A 17 -40.70 25.77 -25.26
N TYR A 18 -41.51 25.47 -26.28
CA TYR A 18 -42.05 24.14 -26.45
C TYR A 18 -40.94 23.26 -27.04
N VAL A 19 -40.35 22.41 -26.21
CA VAL A 19 -39.45 21.35 -26.68
C VAL A 19 -40.34 20.19 -27.13
N PRO A 20 -40.40 19.84 -28.42
CA PRO A 20 -41.13 18.66 -28.83
C PRO A 20 -40.47 17.42 -28.20
N PRO A 21 -41.26 16.44 -27.71
CA PRO A 21 -40.71 15.21 -27.17
C PRO A 21 -39.87 14.51 -28.26
N ILE A 22 -38.64 14.15 -27.92
CA ILE A 22 -37.74 13.41 -28.80
C ILE A 22 -38.28 11.97 -28.91
N GLU A 23 -39.16 11.73 -29.87
CA GLU A 23 -39.66 10.38 -30.20
C GLU A 23 -38.79 9.66 -31.23
N GLY A 24 -37.60 10.19 -31.54
CA GLY A 24 -36.78 9.75 -32.69
C GLY A 24 -35.54 8.91 -32.42
N ASP A 25 -35.20 8.57 -31.17
CA ASP A 25 -33.97 7.80 -30.88
C ASP A 25 -34.17 6.74 -29.78
N ARG A 26 -35.26 5.97 -29.88
CA ARG A 26 -35.29 4.62 -29.31
C ARG A 26 -34.42 3.70 -30.18
N LYS A 27 -33.10 3.90 -30.10
CA LYS A 27 -32.18 2.79 -30.39
C LYS A 27 -32.50 1.73 -29.36
N GLU A 28 -32.87 0.56 -29.86
CA GLU A 28 -33.05 -0.67 -29.10
C GLU A 28 -31.97 -0.74 -28.03
N LYS A 29 -32.38 -0.95 -26.78
CA LYS A 29 -31.43 -1.28 -25.72
C LYS A 29 -30.73 -2.56 -26.17
N GLU A 30 -29.51 -2.43 -26.70
CA GLU A 30 -28.64 -3.57 -26.88
C GLU A 30 -28.64 -4.34 -25.56
N PRO A 31 -28.80 -5.67 -25.58
CA PRO A 31 -28.69 -6.45 -24.36
C PRO A 31 -27.34 -6.11 -23.74
N TYR A 32 -27.35 -5.69 -22.48
CA TYR A 32 -26.15 -5.43 -21.69
C TYR A 32 -25.07 -6.43 -22.10
N ARG A 33 -23.99 -5.96 -22.75
CA ARG A 33 -22.77 -6.75 -22.86
C ARG A 33 -22.45 -7.16 -21.43
N GLN A 34 -22.66 -8.44 -21.15
CA GLN A 34 -22.17 -9.06 -19.94
C GLN A 34 -20.66 -8.82 -19.97
N LEU A 35 -20.17 -7.97 -19.06
CA LEU A 35 -18.73 -7.90 -18.81
C LEU A 35 -18.27 -9.33 -18.55
N PRO A 36 -17.22 -9.82 -19.22
CA PRO A 36 -16.73 -11.17 -19.01
C PRO A 36 -16.45 -11.37 -17.51
N PRO A 37 -16.79 -12.53 -16.93
CA PRO A 37 -16.65 -12.75 -15.51
C PRO A 37 -15.16 -12.75 -15.13
N GLY A 38 -14.72 -11.68 -14.48
CA GLY A 38 -13.65 -11.70 -13.49
C GLY A 38 -12.22 -11.48 -13.99
N GLU A 39 -11.86 -10.21 -14.21
CA GLU A 39 -10.46 -9.73 -14.24
C GLU A 39 -9.70 -9.92 -12.91
N LYS A 40 -10.38 -10.36 -11.84
CA LYS A 40 -9.77 -10.73 -10.55
C LYS A 40 -8.75 -11.89 -10.66
N LYS A 41 -8.76 -12.66 -11.76
CA LYS A 41 -7.80 -13.76 -12.00
C LYS A 41 -6.45 -13.30 -12.57
N ILE A 42 -6.37 -12.11 -13.16
CA ILE A 42 -5.14 -11.62 -13.81
C ILE A 42 -4.21 -10.97 -12.76
N LEU A 43 -4.78 -10.25 -11.79
CA LEU A 43 -4.02 -9.58 -10.71
C LEU A 43 -3.43 -10.56 -9.68
N SER A 44 -4.15 -11.65 -9.40
CA SER A 44 -3.56 -12.76 -8.65
C SER A 44 -2.43 -13.42 -9.45
N ALA A 45 -2.51 -13.48 -10.78
CA ALA A 45 -1.46 -14.07 -11.60
C ALA A 45 -0.15 -13.25 -11.60
N THR A 46 -0.18 -11.91 -11.54
CA THR A 46 1.03 -11.07 -11.37
C THR A 46 1.63 -11.21 -9.98
N PHE A 47 0.82 -11.18 -8.92
CA PHE A 47 1.26 -11.41 -7.54
C PHE A 47 1.83 -12.82 -7.33
N PHE A 48 1.13 -13.85 -7.83
CA PHE A 48 1.62 -15.22 -7.84
C PHE A 48 2.82 -15.39 -8.76
N SER A 49 2.97 -14.61 -9.84
CA SER A 49 4.17 -14.63 -10.68
C SER A 49 5.39 -14.08 -9.94
N TYR A 50 5.24 -13.02 -9.15
CA TYR A 50 6.31 -12.50 -8.29
C TYR A 50 6.65 -13.49 -7.16
N LEU A 51 5.64 -13.99 -6.45
CA LEU A 51 5.84 -15.04 -5.44
C LEU A 51 6.42 -16.33 -6.01
N LYS A 52 6.03 -16.73 -7.22
CA LYS A 52 6.55 -17.91 -7.92
C LYS A 52 7.93 -17.66 -8.50
N LYS A 53 8.28 -16.44 -8.91
CA LYS A 53 9.67 -16.07 -9.26
C LYS A 53 10.55 -16.15 -8.03
N LEU A 54 10.11 -15.60 -6.90
CA LEU A 54 10.77 -15.79 -5.60
C LEU A 54 10.91 -17.29 -5.30
N PHE A 55 9.80 -18.04 -5.24
CA PHE A 55 9.82 -19.49 -4.95
C PHE A 55 10.62 -20.33 -5.96
N ASN A 56 10.66 -19.98 -7.25
CA ASN A 56 11.44 -20.70 -8.27
C ASN A 56 12.93 -20.37 -8.19
N VAL A 57 13.30 -19.14 -7.85
CA VAL A 57 14.68 -18.78 -7.48
C VAL A 57 15.10 -19.53 -6.21
N PHE A 58 14.18 -19.76 -5.27
CA PHE A 58 14.43 -20.49 -4.03
C PHE A 58 14.37 -22.02 -4.13
N SER A 59 13.61 -22.61 -5.07
CA SER A 59 13.49 -24.06 -5.22
C SER A 59 14.53 -24.67 -6.17
N GLY A 60 15.17 -23.86 -7.01
CA GLY A 60 16.18 -24.30 -7.96
C GLY A 60 17.62 -24.29 -7.46
N SER A 61 17.95 -23.54 -6.40
CA SER A 61 19.35 -23.36 -6.00
C SER A 61 19.70 -24.13 -4.71
N ARG A 62 20.42 -25.23 -4.89
CA ARG A 62 21.35 -25.78 -3.88
C ARG A 62 22.48 -24.78 -3.51
N GLU A 63 22.45 -23.56 -4.04
CA GLU A 63 23.47 -22.52 -3.91
C GLU A 63 23.24 -21.56 -2.73
N LEU A 64 22.11 -21.64 -2.02
CA LEU A 64 21.88 -20.90 -0.76
C LEU A 64 22.82 -21.31 0.38
N GLY A 65 23.58 -22.40 0.23
CA GLY A 65 24.70 -22.72 1.11
C GLY A 65 25.93 -21.81 0.94
N GLY A 66 25.97 -20.96 -0.09
CA GLY A 66 27.16 -20.17 -0.45
C GLY A 66 27.03 -18.64 -0.35
N ARG A 67 25.81 -18.09 -0.26
CA ARG A 67 25.67 -16.66 0.07
C ARG A 67 25.84 -16.50 1.58
N ILE A 68 27.02 -16.03 1.99
CA ILE A 68 27.19 -15.43 3.31
C ILE A 68 26.25 -14.22 3.33
N VAL A 69 25.06 -14.41 3.88
CA VAL A 69 24.11 -13.34 4.09
C VAL A 69 24.73 -12.42 5.13
N ASP A 70 25.14 -11.24 4.69
CA ASP A 70 25.63 -10.23 5.59
C ASP A 70 24.46 -9.64 6.38
N ARG A 71 24.39 -9.99 7.67
CA ARG A 71 23.40 -9.44 8.59
C ARG A 71 23.53 -7.94 8.76
N MET A 72 24.75 -7.40 8.61
CA MET A 72 24.95 -5.96 8.65
C MET A 72 24.29 -5.29 7.46
N ALA A 73 24.36 -5.90 6.26
CA ALA A 73 23.66 -5.40 5.09
C ALA A 73 22.12 -5.37 5.29
N ILE A 74 21.54 -6.37 5.97
CA ILE A 74 20.10 -6.36 6.33
C ILE A 74 19.79 -5.20 7.28
N VAL A 75 20.64 -5.01 8.31
CA VAL A 75 20.48 -3.91 9.26
C VAL A 75 20.59 -2.56 8.57
N ASP A 76 21.54 -2.39 7.64
CA ASP A 76 21.76 -1.15 6.91
C ASP A 76 20.58 -0.83 6.00
N ARG A 77 20.01 -1.83 5.30
CA ARG A 77 18.78 -1.65 4.51
C ARG A 77 17.56 -1.30 5.36
N LEU A 78 17.38 -1.96 6.51
CA LEU A 78 16.32 -1.60 7.45
C LEU A 78 16.47 -0.15 7.95
N ARG A 79 17.71 0.30 8.19
CA ARG A 79 18.01 1.68 8.56
C ARG A 79 17.73 2.66 7.43
N ALA A 80 18.06 2.31 6.19
CA ALA A 80 17.73 3.14 5.03
C ALA A 80 16.21 3.30 4.86
N LEU A 81 15.44 2.20 5.00
CA LEU A 81 13.98 2.24 4.96
C LEU A 81 13.40 3.09 6.11
N GLN A 82 13.92 2.92 7.32
CA GLN A 82 13.55 3.74 8.48
C GLN A 82 13.80 5.23 8.22
N GLN A 83 14.95 5.59 7.62
CA GLN A 83 15.30 6.97 7.29
C GLN A 83 14.36 7.57 6.24
N LEU A 84 13.96 6.81 5.21
CA LEU A 84 12.94 7.29 4.26
C LEU A 84 11.62 7.59 4.96
N LEU A 85 11.15 6.69 5.82
CA LEU A 85 9.92 6.92 6.58
C LEU A 85 10.05 8.10 7.55
N ALA A 86 11.22 8.32 8.14
CA ALA A 86 11.49 9.50 8.97
C ALA A 86 11.47 10.80 8.16
N ARG A 87 11.92 10.79 6.90
CA ARG A 87 11.78 11.96 6.01
C ARG A 87 10.32 12.30 5.77
N LEU A 88 9.48 11.29 5.54
CA LEU A 88 8.03 11.47 5.42
C LEU A 88 7.40 12.04 6.70
N GLN A 89 8.01 11.86 7.88
CA GLN A 89 7.53 12.52 9.10
C GLN A 89 7.82 14.02 9.10
N SER A 90 8.96 14.43 8.53
CA SER A 90 9.43 15.83 8.53
C SER A 90 8.88 16.68 7.38
N GLU A 91 8.63 16.07 6.22
CA GLU A 91 8.19 16.75 5.00
C GLU A 91 7.11 15.92 4.29
N ASP A 92 6.12 16.59 3.70
CA ASP A 92 5.11 15.92 2.87
C ASP A 92 5.73 15.51 1.52
N LEU A 93 6.14 14.24 1.44
CA LEU A 93 6.69 13.62 0.23
C LEU A 93 5.66 12.78 -0.53
N SER A 94 4.38 12.88 -0.19
CA SER A 94 3.32 12.02 -0.75
C SER A 94 3.23 12.06 -2.28
N GLN A 95 3.55 13.21 -2.88
CA GLN A 95 3.51 13.43 -4.33
C GLN A 95 4.86 13.20 -5.03
N SER A 96 5.91 12.91 -4.28
CA SER A 96 7.26 12.74 -4.83
C SER A 96 7.44 11.36 -5.45
N THR A 97 7.50 11.30 -6.79
CA THR A 97 7.75 10.07 -7.56
C THR A 97 9.07 9.43 -7.18
N ALA A 98 10.12 10.23 -6.99
CA ALA A 98 11.43 9.76 -6.55
C ALA A 98 11.33 9.08 -5.17
N PHE A 99 10.65 9.73 -4.21
CA PHE A 99 10.46 9.15 -2.88
C PHE A 99 9.67 7.83 -2.94
N ALA A 100 8.57 7.79 -3.70
CA ALA A 100 7.77 6.58 -3.82
C ALA A 100 8.52 5.43 -4.48
N SER A 101 9.39 5.71 -5.47
CA SER A 101 10.27 4.70 -6.07
C SER A 101 11.27 4.19 -5.05
N ASP A 102 12.03 5.08 -4.39
CA ASP A 102 13.04 4.70 -3.39
C ASP A 102 12.41 3.87 -2.25
N LEU A 103 11.22 4.27 -1.80
CA LEU A 103 10.47 3.55 -0.77
C LEU A 103 10.02 2.16 -1.25
N SER A 104 9.54 2.06 -2.48
CA SER A 104 9.11 0.79 -3.09
C SER A 104 10.27 -0.17 -3.26
N ASP A 105 11.42 0.32 -3.73
CA ASP A 105 12.63 -0.46 -3.96
C ASP A 105 13.17 -1.01 -2.62
N LEU A 106 13.36 -0.15 -1.62
CA LEU A 106 13.84 -0.57 -0.29
C LEU A 106 12.84 -1.50 0.43
N PHE A 107 11.55 -1.30 0.23
CA PHE A 107 10.54 -2.23 0.76
C PHE A 107 10.63 -3.59 0.09
N GLY A 108 10.84 -3.63 -1.24
CA GLY A 108 11.10 -4.86 -1.99
C GLY A 108 12.30 -5.63 -1.46
N GLU A 109 13.43 -4.97 -1.26
CA GLU A 109 14.64 -5.58 -0.68
C GLU A 109 14.39 -6.10 0.75
N THR A 110 13.61 -5.37 1.55
CA THR A 110 13.25 -5.77 2.91
C THR A 110 12.40 -7.06 2.92
N LEU A 111 11.54 -7.27 1.91
CA LEU A 111 10.78 -8.52 1.76
C LEU A 111 11.70 -9.71 1.45
N GLU A 112 12.73 -9.50 0.63
CA GLU A 112 13.74 -10.53 0.36
C GLU A 112 14.52 -10.88 1.62
N ASP A 113 14.94 -9.87 2.39
CA ASP A 113 15.63 -10.05 3.66
C ASP A 113 14.77 -10.80 4.67
N LEU A 114 13.46 -10.52 4.74
CA LEU A 114 12.54 -11.26 5.63
C LEU A 114 12.53 -12.75 5.29
N ALA A 115 12.52 -13.10 3.99
CA ALA A 115 12.57 -14.49 3.56
C ALA A 115 13.87 -15.16 4.02
N ILE A 116 15.00 -14.46 3.89
CA ILE A 116 16.32 -14.93 4.33
C ILE A 116 16.35 -15.12 5.85
N VAL A 117 15.95 -14.11 6.63
CA VAL A 117 15.91 -14.17 8.10
C VAL A 117 15.02 -15.32 8.56
N THR A 118 13.85 -15.51 7.95
CA THR A 118 12.95 -16.63 8.27
C THR A 118 13.61 -18.00 8.04
N ILE A 119 14.46 -18.14 7.02
CA ILE A 119 15.22 -19.37 6.76
C ILE A 119 16.33 -19.55 7.79
N MET A 120 17.10 -18.50 8.07
CA MET A 120 18.20 -18.52 9.04
C MET A 120 17.71 -18.86 10.46
N GLU A 121 16.54 -18.35 10.83
CA GLU A 121 15.98 -18.44 12.17
C GLU A 121 15.00 -19.60 12.35
N ARG A 122 15.00 -20.61 11.47
CA ARG A 122 14.15 -21.82 11.59
C ARG A 122 14.26 -22.53 12.96
N LYS A 123 15.33 -22.28 13.73
CA LYS A 123 15.51 -22.80 15.10
C LYS A 123 15.10 -21.82 16.22
N GLU A 124 14.93 -20.53 15.92
CA GLU A 124 14.61 -19.45 16.89
C GLU A 124 13.38 -18.65 16.44
N LEU A 125 12.29 -19.36 16.12
CA LEU A 125 10.99 -18.84 15.64
C LEU A 125 10.46 -17.57 16.36
N LYS A 126 10.85 -17.33 17.62
CA LYS A 126 10.44 -16.14 18.38
C LYS A 126 11.10 -14.85 17.89
N LYS A 127 12.29 -14.88 17.30
CA LYS A 127 13.03 -13.65 16.90
C LYS A 127 12.63 -13.11 15.52
N SER A 128 12.21 -13.99 14.59
CA SER A 128 11.67 -13.57 13.28
C SER A 128 10.31 -12.86 13.37
N SER A 129 9.69 -12.88 14.56
CA SER A 129 8.37 -12.31 14.80
C SER A 129 8.37 -10.79 14.59
N GLY A 130 9.41 -10.09 15.03
CA GLY A 130 9.50 -8.63 14.92
C GLY A 130 9.60 -8.15 13.47
N MET A 131 10.48 -8.75 12.66
CA MET A 131 10.64 -8.36 11.25
C MET A 131 9.37 -8.66 10.45
N ARG A 132 8.73 -9.82 10.74
CA ARG A 132 7.44 -10.15 10.15
C ARG A 132 6.35 -9.17 10.56
N GLN A 133 6.32 -8.76 11.84
CA GLN A 133 5.37 -7.79 12.36
C GLN A 133 5.53 -6.43 11.70
N LEU A 134 6.77 -5.95 11.54
CA LEU A 134 7.09 -4.71 10.85
C LEU A 134 6.60 -4.73 9.39
N VAL A 135 6.99 -5.76 8.64
CA VAL A 135 6.60 -5.90 7.23
C VAL A 135 5.08 -5.99 7.08
N GLU A 136 4.41 -6.77 7.92
CA GLU A 136 2.94 -6.88 7.85
C GLU A 136 2.25 -5.59 8.30
N ALA A 137 2.82 -4.82 9.23
CA ALA A 137 2.28 -3.53 9.64
C ALA A 137 2.30 -2.51 8.49
N ILE A 138 3.41 -2.44 7.74
CA ILE A 138 3.53 -1.57 6.56
C ILE A 138 2.61 -2.08 5.45
N LYS A 139 2.67 -3.39 5.16
CA LYS A 139 1.95 -4.01 4.05
C LYS A 139 0.44 -3.89 4.15
N ARG A 140 -0.12 -3.88 5.37
CA ARG A 140 -1.58 -3.84 5.64
C ARG A 140 -2.10 -2.45 6.00
N TYR A 141 -1.31 -1.40 5.84
CA TYR A 141 -1.83 -0.04 5.99
C TYR A 141 -2.56 0.38 4.72
N PRO A 142 -3.67 1.13 4.76
CA PRO A 142 -4.53 1.32 5.92
C PRO A 142 -5.24 0.00 6.27
N LYS A 143 -5.69 -0.13 7.52
CA LYS A 143 -6.37 -1.36 8.00
C LYS A 143 -7.77 -1.57 7.40
N SER A 144 -8.26 -0.67 6.54
CA SER A 144 -9.56 -0.78 5.88
C SER A 144 -9.56 -1.89 4.83
N GLU A 145 -10.70 -2.54 4.65
CA GLU A 145 -10.88 -3.59 3.64
C GLU A 145 -11.22 -3.03 2.25
N ASP A 146 -11.64 -1.76 2.18
CA ASP A 146 -12.20 -1.14 0.98
C ASP A 146 -11.14 -0.58 0.02
N GLU A 147 -9.89 -0.45 0.47
CA GLU A 147 -8.78 0.10 -0.30
C GLU A 147 -7.65 -0.92 -0.46
N HIS A 148 -6.95 -0.88 -1.60
CA HIS A 148 -5.71 -1.64 -1.72
C HIS A 148 -4.71 -1.13 -0.69
N PRO A 149 -4.04 -2.02 0.05
CA PRO A 149 -3.14 -1.56 1.09
C PRO A 149 -1.83 -1.05 0.48
N LEU A 150 -1.09 -0.24 1.21
CA LEU A 150 0.21 0.32 0.91
C LEU A 150 1.18 -0.72 0.37
N GLY A 151 1.18 -1.94 0.92
CA GLY A 151 2.02 -3.02 0.42
C GLY A 151 1.71 -3.40 -1.04
N PHE A 152 0.45 -3.30 -1.48
CA PHE A 152 0.09 -3.48 -2.89
C PHE A 152 0.76 -2.41 -3.77
N TYR A 153 0.66 -1.14 -3.37
CA TYR A 153 1.25 -0.04 -4.13
C TYR A 153 2.78 -0.10 -4.14
N LEU A 154 3.42 -0.38 -3.00
CA LEU A 154 4.87 -0.53 -2.91
C LEU A 154 5.41 -1.64 -3.82
N MET A 155 4.69 -2.76 -3.95
CA MET A 155 5.11 -3.84 -4.84
C MET A 155 4.87 -3.53 -6.33
N GLU A 156 3.79 -2.81 -6.63
CA GLU A 156 3.45 -2.46 -8.01
C GLU A 156 4.25 -1.26 -8.53
N HIS A 157 4.73 -0.36 -7.68
CA HIS A 157 5.32 0.93 -8.09
C HIS A 157 6.84 1.01 -8.08
N ALA A 158 7.55 -0.06 -7.74
CA ALA A 158 9.01 -0.13 -7.90
C ALA A 158 9.42 0.21 -9.36
N GLY A 159 10.23 1.26 -9.52
CA GLY A 159 10.74 1.72 -10.81
C GLY A 159 9.72 2.39 -11.76
N LYS A 160 8.53 2.77 -11.28
CA LYS A 160 7.55 3.52 -12.09
C LYS A 160 7.77 5.03 -11.95
N ASP A 161 7.56 5.77 -13.05
CA ASP A 161 7.67 7.23 -13.12
C ASP A 161 6.38 7.97 -12.70
N TRP A 162 5.35 7.23 -12.29
CA TRP A 162 4.06 7.76 -11.86
C TRP A 162 3.54 7.08 -10.58
N ILE A 163 2.78 7.84 -9.80
CA ILE A 163 2.13 7.39 -8.55
C ILE A 163 0.61 7.49 -8.71
N PRO A 164 -0.18 6.44 -8.38
CA PRO A 164 -1.63 6.50 -8.37
C PRO A 164 -2.13 7.37 -7.22
N PHE A 165 -3.26 8.08 -7.41
CA PHE A 165 -3.86 8.90 -6.35
C PHE A 165 -4.05 8.18 -5.02
N PRO A 166 -4.55 6.93 -4.95
CA PRO A 166 -4.68 6.25 -3.66
C PRO A 166 -3.35 6.03 -2.92
N PHE A 167 -2.24 5.85 -3.65
CA PHE A 167 -0.92 5.71 -3.03
C PHE A 167 -0.46 7.06 -2.46
N ILE A 168 -0.68 8.16 -3.20
CA ILE A 168 -0.45 9.52 -2.71
C ILE A 168 -1.26 9.78 -1.44
N ASP A 169 -2.55 9.45 -1.45
CA ASP A 169 -3.46 9.66 -0.32
C ASP A 169 -3.02 8.89 0.93
N GLN A 170 -2.54 7.66 0.76
CA GLN A 170 -1.99 6.87 1.86
C GLN A 170 -0.72 7.48 2.45
N LEU A 171 0.21 7.95 1.62
CA LEU A 171 1.42 8.64 2.08
C LEU A 171 1.09 9.97 2.77
N ALA A 172 0.16 10.74 2.21
CA ALA A 172 -0.31 12.00 2.79
C ALA A 172 -1.02 11.77 4.13
N SER A 173 -1.80 10.69 4.24
CA SER A 173 -2.46 10.28 5.48
C SER A 173 -1.45 9.90 6.57
N LEU A 174 -0.38 9.19 6.22
CA LEU A 174 0.71 8.88 7.16
C LEU A 174 1.41 10.14 7.66
N TYR A 175 1.73 11.07 6.77
CA TYR A 175 2.32 12.37 7.15
C TYR A 175 1.37 13.14 8.07
N LYS A 176 0.10 13.28 7.69
CA LYS A 176 -0.90 14.01 8.46
C LYS A 176 -1.14 13.41 9.85
N ASP A 177 -1.25 12.08 9.95
CA ASP A 177 -1.36 11.35 11.23
C ASP A 177 -0.16 11.66 12.15
N HIS A 178 1.05 11.75 11.58
CA HIS A 178 2.23 12.16 12.32
C HIS A 178 2.21 13.62 12.77
N GLN A 179 1.79 14.53 11.90
CA GLN A 179 1.67 15.96 12.26
C GLN A 179 0.64 16.19 13.35
N GLU A 180 -0.47 15.44 13.35
CA GLU A 180 -1.52 15.56 14.35
C GLU A 180 -1.14 14.91 15.68
N ASN A 181 -0.52 13.73 15.66
CA ASN A 181 -0.21 12.96 16.86
C ASN A 181 1.18 12.29 16.77
N PRO A 182 2.30 13.03 16.90
CA PRO A 182 3.63 12.49 16.64
C PRO A 182 3.95 11.19 17.40
N SER A 183 3.64 11.14 18.69
CA SER A 183 3.95 9.99 19.57
C SER A 183 3.00 8.80 19.45
N LYS A 184 1.87 8.94 18.76
CA LYS A 184 0.88 7.86 18.56
C LYS A 184 0.69 7.50 17.10
N SER A 185 1.28 8.26 16.20
CA SER A 185 1.18 8.07 14.76
C SER A 185 1.66 6.69 14.32
N THR A 186 1.12 6.25 13.19
CA THR A 186 1.48 5.00 12.54
C THR A 186 2.98 4.96 12.22
N LEU A 187 3.53 6.08 11.72
CA LEU A 187 4.96 6.20 11.43
C LEU A 187 5.83 6.05 12.69
N HIS A 188 5.40 6.59 13.84
CA HIS A 188 6.11 6.41 15.10
C HIS A 188 6.04 4.97 15.62
N GLN A 189 4.89 4.31 15.48
CA GLN A 189 4.76 2.89 15.83
C GLN A 189 5.69 2.01 14.98
N TRP A 190 5.82 2.31 13.68
CA TRP A 190 6.77 1.60 12.82
C TRP A 190 8.21 1.87 13.22
N ASP A 191 8.57 3.11 13.57
CA ASP A 191 9.90 3.47 14.05
C ASP A 191 10.31 2.64 15.28
N GLN A 192 9.39 2.46 16.23
CA GLN A 192 9.61 1.58 17.38
C GLN A 192 9.85 0.12 16.97
N LEU A 193 9.09 -0.39 15.98
CA LEU A 193 9.30 -1.74 15.44
C LEU A 193 10.64 -1.87 14.72
N PHE A 194 11.10 -0.85 13.99
CA PHE A 194 12.43 -0.85 13.38
C PHE A 194 13.54 -0.98 14.44
N GLU A 195 13.48 -0.19 15.51
CA GLU A 195 14.47 -0.26 16.59
C GLU A 195 14.49 -1.63 17.27
N GLU A 196 13.32 -2.22 17.51
CA GLU A 196 13.22 -3.57 18.07
C GLU A 196 13.86 -4.61 17.14
N VAL A 197 13.54 -4.57 15.85
CA VAL A 197 14.08 -5.51 14.85
C VAL A 197 15.59 -5.35 14.74
N VAL A 198 16.10 -4.13 14.63
CA VAL A 198 17.54 -3.87 14.53
C VAL A 198 18.28 -4.34 15.79
N LYS A 199 17.72 -4.08 16.97
CA LYS A 199 18.30 -4.56 18.24
C LYS A 199 18.34 -6.10 18.28
N ASN A 200 17.28 -6.77 17.86
CA ASN A 200 17.21 -8.23 17.81
C ASN A 200 18.23 -8.83 16.83
N LEU A 201 18.39 -8.22 15.64
CA LEU A 201 19.37 -8.66 14.65
C LEU A 201 20.83 -8.46 15.12
N LYS A 202 21.13 -7.33 15.78
CA LYS A 202 22.47 -7.04 16.35
C LYS A 202 22.80 -7.92 17.56
N GLY A 203 21.83 -8.17 18.44
CA GLY A 203 22.01 -8.96 19.66
C GLY A 203 22.40 -10.43 19.43
N LEU A 204 22.20 -10.94 18.21
CA LEU A 204 22.63 -12.29 17.82
C LEU A 204 24.16 -12.45 17.66
N ASN A 205 24.93 -11.37 17.61
CA ASN A 205 26.40 -11.43 17.49
C ASN A 205 27.09 -11.78 18.82
N LEU A 206 26.40 -11.74 19.95
CA LEU A 206 27.03 -11.92 21.27
C LEU A 206 27.22 -13.38 21.70
N PHE A 207 26.80 -14.38 20.91
CA PHE A 207 26.82 -15.80 21.31
C PHE A 207 27.47 -16.75 20.30
N LYS A 208 28.23 -16.25 19.31
CA LYS A 208 28.88 -17.12 18.32
C LYS A 208 30.41 -17.20 18.40
N ASP A 209 31.04 -16.46 19.32
CA ASP A 209 32.50 -16.49 19.53
C ASP A 209 32.91 -17.19 20.85
N GLN A 210 32.16 -18.20 21.30
CA GLN A 210 32.57 -19.10 22.39
C GLN A 210 32.58 -20.56 21.94
#